data_AF-A0A948R3A8-F1
#
_entry.id   AF-A0A948R3A8-F1
#
_cell.length_a   1.000
_cell.length_b   1.000
_cell.length_c   1.000
_cell.angle_alpha   90.00
_cell.angle_beta   90.00
_cell.angle_gamma   90.00
#
_symmetry.space_group_name_H-M   'P 1'
#
loop_
_entity.id
_entity.type
_entity.pdbx_description
1 polymer ?
#
loop_
_entity_poly.entity_id
_entity_poly.type
_entity_poly.pdbx_seq_one_letter_code
_entity_poly.pdbx_strand_id
1 'polypeptide(L)' 'MSVPDNQRRAARASIALAAYRTATGTEPDDALCDLLADLMHWANQHGFDFAGDYDMARCHFDAEVLEPDSFDLFDGGAL' A
#
# COMPACT_ATOMS: atom_id res chain seq x y z
N MET A 1 12.75 -6.66 -5.68
CA MET A 1 11.59 -7.37 -5.11
C MET A 1 10.61 -7.53 -6.26
N SER A 2 10.27 -8.76 -6.65
CA SER A 2 9.58 -9.05 -7.92
C SER A 2 8.14 -8.48 -7.91
N VAL A 3 7.72 -7.82 -9.00
CA VAL A 3 6.38 -7.33 -9.36
C VAL A 3 5.16 -8.05 -8.72
N PRO A 4 5.11 -9.40 -8.58
CA PRO A 4 4.08 -10.12 -7.84
C PRO A 4 3.78 -9.63 -6.41
N ASP A 5 4.73 -9.10 -5.66
CA ASP A 5 4.46 -8.70 -4.26
C ASP A 5 3.64 -7.40 -4.18
N ASN A 6 3.89 -6.45 -5.08
CA ASN A 6 3.09 -5.21 -5.19
C ASN A 6 1.63 -5.50 -5.56
N GLN A 7 1.42 -6.38 -6.54
CA GLN A 7 0.07 -6.78 -6.95
C GLN A 7 -0.67 -7.52 -5.82
N ARG A 8 0.04 -8.37 -5.07
CA ARG A 8 -0.53 -9.05 -3.89
C ARG A 8 -0.88 -8.07 -2.78
N ARG A 9 -0.05 -7.06 -2.52
CA ARG A 9 -0.36 -5.98 -1.55
C ARG A 9 -1.60 -5.19 -1.97
N ALA A 10 -1.68 -4.80 -3.25
CA ALA A 10 -2.85 -4.12 -3.79
C ALA A 10 -4.12 -4.98 -3.66
N ALA A 11 -4.06 -6.27 -4.00
CA ALA A 11 -5.20 -7.19 -3.87
C ALA A 11 -5.68 -7.32 -2.41
N ARG A 12 -4.77 -7.35 -1.43
CA ARG A 12 -5.13 -7.35 0.00
C ARG A 12 -5.85 -6.06 0.39
N ALA A 13 -5.37 -4.91 -0.07
CA ALA A 13 -6.02 -3.62 0.19
C ALA A 13 -7.42 -3.54 -0.43
N SER A 14 -7.62 -4.11 -1.63
CA SER A 14 -8.95 -4.18 -2.27
C SER A 14 -9.99 -4.92 -1.43
N ILE A 15 -9.59 -5.97 -0.70
CA ILE A 15 -10.50 -6.72 0.19
C ILE A 15 -10.95 -5.82 1.35
N ALA A 16 -10.03 -5.08 1.97
CA ALA A 16 -10.35 -4.17 3.07
C ALA A 16 -11.29 -3.05 2.61
N LEU A 17 -11.01 -2.43 1.46
CA LEU A 17 -11.86 -1.37 0.88
C LEU A 17 -13.26 -1.89 0.52
N ALA A 18 -13.37 -3.09 -0.06
CA ALA A 18 -14.67 -3.68 -0.38
C ALA A 18 -15.51 -3.95 0.88
N ALA A 19 -14.89 -4.47 1.93
CA ALA A 19 -15.56 -4.71 3.21
C ALA A 19 -15.99 -3.40 3.87
N TYR A 20 -15.11 -2.39 3.90
CA TYR A 20 -15.41 -1.06 4.43
C TYR A 20 -16.62 -0.44 3.73
N ARG A 21 -16.59 -0.37 2.39
CA ARG A 21 -17.69 0.19 1.59
C ARG A 21 -19.01 -0.54 1.80
N THR A 22 -18.97 -1.86 1.95
CA THR A 22 -20.17 -2.67 2.23
C THR A 22 -20.75 -2.32 3.62
N ALA A 23 -19.91 -2.02 4.60
CA ALA A 23 -20.33 -1.70 5.96
C ALA A 23 -20.86 -0.26 6.12
N THR A 24 -20.24 0.71 5.43
CA THR A 24 -20.54 2.14 5.60
C THR A 24 -21.45 2.72 4.52
N GLY A 25 -21.50 2.10 3.34
CA GLY A 25 -22.15 2.66 2.16
C GLY A 25 -21.34 3.75 1.46
N THR A 26 -20.07 3.96 1.82
CA THR A 26 -19.21 4.99 1.22
C THR A 26 -18.99 4.75 -0.28
N GLU A 27 -19.05 5.83 -1.05
CA GLU A 27 -18.77 5.82 -2.49
C GLU A 27 -17.31 5.45 -2.78
N PRO A 28 -17.00 4.85 -3.95
CA PRO A 28 -15.64 4.38 -4.26
C PRO A 28 -14.56 5.45 -4.13
N ASP A 29 -14.87 6.68 -4.52
CA ASP A 29 -13.91 7.77 -4.64
C ASP A 29 -13.47 8.32 -3.28
N ASP A 30 -14.35 8.26 -2.28
CA ASP A 30 -14.09 8.73 -0.92
C ASP A 30 -13.62 7.59 0.02
N ALA A 31 -13.90 6.34 -0.33
CA ALA A 31 -13.73 5.18 0.55
C ALA A 31 -12.31 4.99 1.09
N LEU A 32 -11.28 5.33 0.32
CA LEU A 32 -9.89 5.22 0.80
C LEU A 32 -9.55 6.30 1.82
N CYS A 33 -9.99 7.54 1.58
CA CYS A 33 -9.73 8.65 2.49
C CYS A 33 -10.43 8.41 3.84
N ASP A 34 -11.71 8.04 3.78
CA ASP A 34 -12.52 7.78 4.98
C ASP A 34 -11.97 6.57 5.77
N LEU A 35 -11.58 5.49 5.08
CA LEU A 35 -10.95 4.34 5.74
C LEU A 35 -9.65 4.73 6.46
N LEU A 36 -8.82 5.57 5.86
CA LEU A 36 -7.59 6.05 6.51
C LEU A 36 -7.92 6.90 7.75
N ALA A 37 -8.90 7.79 7.66
CA ALA A 37 -9.34 8.60 8.80
C ALA A 37 -9.87 7.73 9.96
N ASP A 38 -10.68 6.71 9.65
CA ASP A 38 -11.21 5.77 10.64
C ASP A 38 -10.09 4.94 11.28
N LEU A 39 -9.08 4.51 10.51
CA LEU A 39 -7.92 3.79 11.04
C LEU A 39 -7.07 4.69 11.98
N MET A 40 -6.92 5.97 11.66
CA MET A 40 -6.26 6.94 12.55
C MET A 40 -7.03 7.09 13.87
N HIS A 41 -8.35 7.22 13.80
CA HIS A 41 -9.20 7.28 14.99
C HIS A 41 -9.13 5.98 15.82
N TRP A 42 -9.17 4.83 15.16
CA TRP A 42 -9.06 3.53 15.81
C TRP A 42 -7.70 3.37 16.51
N ALA A 43 -6.60 3.72 15.85
CA ALA A 43 -5.25 3.64 16.41
C ALA A 43 -5.11 4.51 17.65
N ASN A 44 -5.61 5.76 17.59
CA ASN A 44 -5.61 6.67 18.73
C ASN A 44 -6.41 6.11 19.92
N GLN A 45 -7.54 5.44 19.68
CA GLN A 45 -8.33 4.81 20.75
C GLN A 45 -7.67 3.58 21.37
N HIS A 46 -6.80 2.89 20.63
CA HIS A 46 -6.18 1.62 21.04
C HIS A 46 -4.70 1.76 21.42
N GLY A 47 -4.14 2.98 21.35
CA GLY A 47 -2.76 3.27 21.73
C GLY A 47 -1.70 2.83 20.70
N PHE A 48 -2.08 2.71 19.42
CA PHE A 48 -1.14 2.47 18.34
C PHE A 48 -0.59 3.79 17.77
N ASP A 49 0.70 3.81 17.41
CA ASP A 49 1.34 4.95 16.75
C ASP A 49 1.13 4.88 15.24
N PHE A 50 -0.02 5.39 14.80
CA PHE A 50 -0.36 5.41 13.38
C PHE A 50 0.67 6.17 12.54
N ALA A 51 1.25 7.25 13.06
CA ALA A 51 2.21 8.07 12.31
C ALA A 51 3.51 7.28 12.06
N GLY A 52 4.05 6.62 13.09
CA GLY A 52 5.20 5.74 12.96
C GLY A 52 4.96 4.55 12.03
N ASP A 53 3.81 3.89 12.15
CA ASP A 53 3.43 2.78 11.28
C ASP A 53 3.25 3.23 9.82
N TYR A 54 2.68 4.42 9.60
CA TYR A 54 2.52 5.02 8.28
C TYR A 54 3.88 5.35 7.63
N ASP A 55 4.81 5.94 8.39
CA ASP A 55 6.15 6.24 7.90
C ASP A 55 6.89 4.96 7.47
N MET A 56 6.81 3.90 8.26
CA MET A 56 7.38 2.60 7.91
C MET A 56 6.70 1.97 6.68
N ALA A 57 5.37 2.07 6.59
CA ALA A 57 4.61 1.58 5.44
C ALA A 57 5.02 2.32 4.14
N ARG A 58 5.26 3.64 4.23
CA ARG A 58 5.77 4.45 3.11
C ARG A 58 7.17 4.00 2.69
N CYS A 59 8.08 3.75 3.64
CA CYS A 59 9.40 3.20 3.33
C CYS A 59 9.32 1.86 2.60
N HIS A 60 8.41 0.96 2.99
CA HIS A 60 8.19 -0.30 2.29
C HIS A 60 7.65 -0.11 0.87
N PHE A 61 6.66 0.78 0.70
CA PHE A 61 6.12 1.10 -0.62
C PHE A 61 7.20 1.68 -1.54
N ASP A 62 7.96 2.67 -1.06
CA ASP A 62 9.03 3.31 -1.81
C ASP A 62 10.09 2.28 -2.23
N ALA A 63 10.51 1.38 -1.33
CA ALA A 63 11.48 0.32 -1.65
C ALA A 63 10.95 -0.68 -2.69
N GLU A 64 9.68 -1.06 -2.63
CA GLU A 64 9.08 -2.04 -3.53
C GLU A 64 8.72 -1.47 -4.91
N VAL A 65 8.60 -0.14 -5.05
CA VAL A 65 8.28 0.55 -6.31
C VAL A 65 9.50 1.18 -6.97
N LEU A 66 10.50 1.62 -6.18
CA LEU A 66 11.73 2.25 -6.68
C LEU A 66 12.88 1.27 -6.97
N GLU A 67 12.69 -0.04 -6.87
CA GLU A 67 13.59 -1.00 -7.50
C GLU A 67 13.17 -1.20 -8.97
N PRO A 68 13.72 -0.43 -9.94
CA PRO A 68 13.59 -0.79 -11.34
C PRO A 68 14.23 -2.17 -11.52
N ASP A 69 13.61 -2.99 -12.36
CA ASP A 69 14.12 -4.27 -12.81
C ASP A 69 15.58 -4.09 -13.27
N SER A 70 16.54 -4.39 -12.41
CA SER A 70 17.96 -4.08 -12.62
C SER A 70 18.62 -5.08 -13.56
N PHE A 71 17.90 -5.53 -14.59
CA PHE A 71 18.33 -6.59 -15.49
C PHE A 71 17.95 -6.29 -16.93
N ASP A 72 18.48 -5.18 -17.48
CA ASP A 72 18.53 -4.98 -18.95
C ASP A 72 19.75 -4.14 -19.40
N LEU A 73 20.82 -4.06 -18.59
CA LEU A 73 22.04 -3.31 -18.93
C LEU A 73 23.27 -4.19 -19.25
N PHE A 74 23.08 -5.46 -19.58
CA PHE A 74 24.16 -6.30 -20.11
C PHE A 74 23.71 -7.18 -21.29
N ASP A 75 23.35 -6.55 -22.40
CA ASP A 75 23.75 -7.08 -23.71
C ASP A 75 24.87 -6.14 -24.19
N GLY A 76 26.09 -6.34 -23.73
CA GLY A 76 26.88 -7.42 -24.31
C GLY A 76 27.36 -7.03 -25.70
N GLY A 77 27.73 -5.77 -25.92
CA GLY A 77 28.54 -5.36 -27.06
C GLY A 77 29.79 -6.24 -27.15
N ALA A 78 29.73 -7.22 -28.04
CA ALA A 78 30.89 -7.94 -28.53
C ALA A 78 31.33 -7.27 -29.84
N LEU A 79 32.57 -6.79 -29.81
CA LEU A 79 33.36 -6.24 -30.91
C LEU A 79 33.51 -7.21 -32.08
#